data_AF-A0A382VEK6-F1
#
_entry.id   AF-A0A382VEK6-F1
#
_cell.length_a   1.000
_cell.length_b   1.000
_cell.length_c   1.000
_cell.angle_alpha   90.00
_cell.angle_beta   90.00
_cell.angle_gamma   90.00
#
_symmetry.space_group_name_H-M   'P 1'
#
loop_
_entity.id
_entity.type
_entity.pdbx_description
1 polymer ?
#
loop_
_entity_poly.entity_id
_entity_poly.type
_entity_poly.pdbx_seq_one_letter_code
_entity_poly.pdbx_strand_id
1 'polypeptide(L)'
;EAVEGLGESLVSGEVTPDSYRLSRSSLEVIREQSSGERLLGLEALGELAGLSLRLEDDFGYPVDVEWAWVEDEFWLLQVREIRKEAAGELLEDELRRAAGLLGEDGILVRHNLDETLSNPTPMTWDIQSEFMSGRGGFGTLYRILGFFPSARVDNEGFLELVGGRIFADPERCAGLFYSRGILSYDKRELEARPAAIEEAPRLWKTRNASPPELLRTLVEMVRSSSKAQRGRQQVLDKFIAGELPGYESWLSHERSVDLEKLGVEELYDVLEERIRRGVGGFAPQ
;
A
#
# COMPACT_ATOMS: atom_id res chain seq x y z
N GLU A 1 -16.54 8.78 -17.53
CA GLU A 1 -15.23 9.29 -17.96
C GLU A 1 -15.15 9.21 -19.46
N ALA A 2 -14.41 10.10 -20.13
CA ALA A 2 -14.29 10.14 -21.59
C ALA A 2 -12.84 10.40 -22.02
N VAL A 3 -12.42 9.77 -23.12
CA VAL A 3 -11.13 9.98 -23.77
C VAL A 3 -11.34 10.10 -25.28
N GLU A 4 -10.45 10.79 -25.97
CA GLU A 4 -10.41 10.78 -27.42
C GLU A 4 -9.77 9.47 -27.93
N GLY A 5 -10.34 8.88 -28.98
CA GLY A 5 -9.85 7.64 -29.56
C GLY A 5 -10.40 6.38 -28.90
N LEU A 6 -9.65 5.28 -28.98
CA LEU A 6 -10.09 3.96 -28.49
C LEU A 6 -10.00 3.85 -26.96
N GLY A 7 -10.97 3.15 -26.36
CA GLY A 7 -11.04 2.94 -24.91
C GLY A 7 -9.89 2.14 -24.29
N GLU A 8 -9.06 1.46 -25.09
CA GLU A 8 -7.85 0.78 -24.61
C GLU A 8 -6.89 1.73 -23.88
N SER A 9 -6.80 2.98 -24.34
CA SER A 9 -5.96 4.02 -23.74
C SER A 9 -6.44 4.47 -22.35
N LEU A 10 -7.73 4.26 -22.05
CA LEU A 10 -8.29 4.52 -20.72
C LEU A 10 -7.93 3.39 -19.74
N VAL A 11 -7.96 2.15 -20.23
CA VAL A 11 -7.66 0.95 -19.42
C VAL A 11 -6.17 0.83 -19.11
N SER A 12 -5.29 1.29 -20.01
CA SER A 12 -3.84 1.29 -19.80
C SER A 12 -3.35 2.35 -18.79
N GLY A 13 -4.19 3.35 -18.47
CA GLY A 13 -3.85 4.44 -17.56
C GLY A 13 -2.86 5.46 -18.13
N GLU A 14 -2.58 5.41 -19.44
CA GLU A 14 -1.62 6.30 -20.11
C GLU A 14 -2.20 7.69 -20.41
N VAL A 15 -3.53 7.83 -20.41
CA VAL A 15 -4.25 9.07 -20.71
C VAL A 15 -5.08 9.50 -19.51
N THR A 16 -5.08 10.80 -19.20
CA THR A 16 -5.97 11.37 -18.18
C THR A 16 -7.33 11.63 -18.83
N PRO A 17 -8.43 10.98 -18.38
CA PRO A 17 -9.74 11.19 -18.96
C PRO A 17 -10.38 12.50 -18.49
N ASP A 18 -11.32 12.99 -19.29
CA ASP A 18 -12.32 13.92 -18.81
C ASP A 18 -13.29 13.20 -17.87
N SER A 19 -13.53 13.80 -16.69
CA SER A 19 -14.43 13.26 -15.68
C SER A 19 -15.59 14.21 -15.43
N TYR A 20 -16.81 13.67 -15.56
CA TYR A 20 -18.06 14.41 -15.41
C TYR A 20 -18.89 13.74 -14.32
N ARG A 21 -19.39 14.54 -13.37
CA ARG A 21 -20.35 14.09 -12.35
C ARG A 21 -21.66 14.83 -12.56
N LEU A 22 -22.71 14.06 -12.85
CA LEU A 22 -24.05 14.58 -13.12
C LEU A 22 -24.99 14.31 -11.94
N SER A 23 -25.99 15.16 -11.79
CA SER A 23 -27.09 14.99 -10.86
C SER A 23 -27.99 13.84 -11.31
N ARG A 24 -28.29 12.91 -10.41
CA ARG A 24 -29.19 11.80 -10.72
C ARG A 24 -30.63 12.27 -11.02
N SER A 25 -31.09 13.35 -10.40
CA SER A 25 -32.47 13.84 -10.54
C SER A 25 -32.65 14.84 -11.68
N SER A 26 -31.65 15.70 -11.94
CA SER A 26 -31.74 16.72 -12.99
C SER A 26 -30.95 16.38 -14.25
N LEU A 27 -30.07 15.37 -14.22
CA LEU A 27 -29.12 15.02 -15.29
C LEU A 27 -28.16 16.14 -15.69
N GLU A 28 -28.08 17.19 -14.87
CA GLU A 28 -27.19 18.32 -15.09
C GLU A 28 -25.81 18.05 -14.50
N VAL A 29 -24.77 18.61 -15.14
CA VAL A 29 -23.39 18.50 -14.67
C VAL A 29 -23.23 19.30 -13.36
N ILE A 30 -22.85 18.59 -12.30
CA ILE A 30 -22.52 19.18 -10.99
C ILE A 30 -21.02 19.52 -10.91
N ARG A 31 -20.18 18.66 -11.50
CA ARG A 31 -18.73 18.82 -11.49
C ARG A 31 -18.13 18.27 -12.78
N GLU A 32 -17.11 18.96 -13.25
CA GLU A 32 -16.34 18.61 -14.43
C GLU A 32 -14.85 18.76 -14.11
N GLN A 33 -14.05 17.86 -14.65
CA GLN A 33 -12.59 17.93 -14.66
C GLN A 33 -12.11 17.49 -16.04
N SER A 34 -11.55 18.42 -16.79
CA SER A 34 -11.09 18.20 -18.17
C SER A 34 -9.68 18.78 -18.32
N SER A 35 -8.79 18.08 -19.03
CA SER A 35 -7.41 18.55 -19.25
C SER A 35 -7.29 19.58 -20.38
N GLY A 36 -8.36 19.76 -21.17
CA GLY A 36 -8.40 20.66 -22.32
C GLY A 36 -9.83 21.13 -22.64
N GLU A 37 -10.15 21.26 -23.93
CA GLU A 37 -11.54 21.47 -24.35
C GLU A 37 -12.39 20.24 -24.02
N ARG A 38 -13.63 20.50 -23.62
CA ARG A 38 -14.58 19.47 -23.21
C ARG A 38 -14.84 18.52 -24.38
N LEU A 39 -14.59 17.22 -24.17
CA LEU A 39 -14.84 16.19 -25.19
C LEU A 39 -16.32 16.00 -25.51
N LEU A 40 -17.20 16.14 -24.52
CA LEU A 40 -18.63 15.86 -24.65
C LEU A 40 -19.47 17.11 -24.39
N GLY A 41 -20.38 17.45 -25.31
CA GLY A 41 -21.37 18.51 -25.08
C GLY A 41 -22.29 18.22 -23.87
N LEU A 42 -22.88 19.27 -23.27
CA LEU A 42 -23.82 19.10 -22.14
C LEU A 42 -25.04 18.25 -22.51
N GLU A 43 -25.52 18.38 -23.75
CA GLU A 43 -26.65 17.63 -24.27
C GLU A 43 -26.34 16.12 -24.31
N ALA A 44 -25.19 15.75 -24.89
CA ALA A 44 -24.75 14.37 -24.95
C ALA A 44 -24.45 13.77 -23.56
N LEU A 45 -23.92 14.57 -22.62
CA LEU A 45 -23.76 14.14 -21.23
C LEU A 45 -25.11 13.82 -20.58
N GLY A 46 -26.13 14.67 -20.82
CA GLY A 46 -27.49 14.43 -20.36
C GLY A 46 -28.11 13.18 -20.98
N GLU A 47 -27.90 12.97 -22.28
CA GLU A 47 -28.36 11.78 -23.00
C GLU A 47 -27.74 10.50 -22.43
N LEU A 48 -26.42 10.47 -22.25
CA LEU A 48 -25.69 9.34 -21.69
C LEU A 48 -26.16 9.03 -20.25
N ALA A 49 -26.36 10.05 -19.42
CA ALA A 49 -26.89 9.86 -18.07
C ALA A 49 -28.32 9.29 -18.10
N GLY A 50 -29.16 9.76 -19.02
CA GLY A 50 -30.50 9.22 -19.23
C GLY A 50 -30.47 7.77 -19.71
N LEU A 51 -29.53 7.40 -20.59
CA LEU A 51 -29.31 6.04 -21.04
C LEU A 51 -28.91 5.11 -19.88
N SER A 52 -27.94 5.53 -19.08
CA SER A 52 -27.50 4.76 -17.90
C SER A 52 -28.63 4.53 -16.89
N LEU A 53 -29.49 5.53 -16.64
CA LEU A 53 -30.64 5.35 -15.75
C LEU A 53 -31.68 4.39 -16.29
N ARG A 54 -31.93 4.38 -17.60
CA ARG A 54 -32.81 3.38 -18.22
C ARG A 54 -32.24 1.98 -18.07
N LEU A 55 -30.93 1.81 -18.29
CA LEU A 55 -30.26 0.52 -18.07
C LEU A 55 -30.37 0.07 -16.60
N GLU A 56 -30.17 0.97 -15.63
CA GLU A 56 -30.35 0.61 -14.21
C GLU A 56 -31.79 0.16 -13.89
N ASP A 57 -32.81 0.80 -14.48
CA ASP A 57 -34.22 0.43 -14.31
C ASP A 57 -34.53 -0.92 -14.97
N ASP A 58 -34.05 -1.13 -16.20
CA ASP A 58 -34.25 -2.37 -16.97
C ASP A 58 -33.58 -3.58 -16.29
N PHE A 59 -32.37 -3.40 -15.75
CA PHE A 59 -31.62 -4.46 -15.09
C PHE A 59 -31.98 -4.62 -13.60
N GLY A 60 -32.53 -3.59 -12.96
CA GLY A 60 -32.91 -3.59 -11.54
C GLY A 60 -31.73 -3.46 -10.57
N TYR A 61 -30.55 -3.07 -11.05
CA TYR A 61 -29.35 -2.83 -10.24
C TYR A 61 -28.48 -1.71 -10.85
N PRO A 62 -27.62 -1.04 -10.05
CA PRO A 62 -26.68 -0.05 -10.58
C PRO A 62 -25.72 -0.67 -11.61
N VAL A 63 -25.43 0.03 -12.70
CA VAL A 63 -24.64 -0.51 -13.81
C VAL A 63 -23.36 0.29 -14.07
N ASP A 64 -22.30 -0.45 -14.43
CA ASP A 64 -21.07 0.05 -15.03
C ASP A 64 -21.18 -0.12 -16.54
N VAL A 65 -21.04 0.99 -17.29
CA VAL A 65 -21.34 1.05 -18.73
C VAL A 65 -20.11 1.51 -19.49
N GLU A 66 -19.60 0.65 -20.37
CA GLU A 66 -18.61 1.01 -21.36
C GLU A 66 -19.33 1.42 -22.65
N TRP A 67 -18.96 2.57 -23.20
CA TRP A 67 -19.63 3.18 -24.34
C TRP A 67 -18.61 3.79 -25.31
N ALA A 68 -19.03 3.98 -26.55
CA ALA A 68 -18.33 4.77 -27.57
C ALA A 68 -19.28 5.83 -28.12
N TRP A 69 -18.75 6.98 -28.52
CA TRP A 69 -19.49 8.02 -29.22
C TRP A 69 -18.88 8.19 -30.61
N VAL A 70 -19.65 7.86 -31.64
CA VAL A 70 -19.27 7.96 -33.05
C VAL A 70 -20.42 8.59 -33.81
N GLU A 71 -20.13 9.57 -34.67
CA GLU A 71 -21.14 10.22 -35.53
C GLU A 71 -22.39 10.73 -34.78
N ASP A 72 -22.20 11.43 -33.65
CA ASP A 72 -23.30 11.96 -32.82
C ASP A 72 -24.23 10.90 -32.20
N GLU A 73 -23.79 9.64 -32.14
CA GLU A 73 -24.54 8.54 -31.52
C GLU A 73 -23.72 7.77 -30.47
N PHE A 74 -24.40 7.34 -29.40
CA PHE A 74 -23.84 6.47 -28.37
C PHE A 74 -24.00 4.98 -28.70
N TRP A 75 -22.90 4.26 -28.65
CA TRP A 75 -22.83 2.80 -28.78
C TRP A 75 -22.49 2.18 -27.43
N LEU A 76 -23.33 1.27 -26.95
CA LEU A 76 -23.05 0.49 -25.74
C LEU A 76 -22.13 -0.68 -26.09
N LEU A 77 -20.94 -0.70 -25.49
CA LEU A 77 -19.96 -1.75 -25.71
C LEU A 77 -20.11 -2.87 -24.68
N GLN A 78 -20.34 -2.50 -23.42
CA GLN A 78 -20.50 -3.45 -22.33
C GLN A 78 -21.34 -2.85 -21.20
N VAL A 79 -22.17 -3.67 -20.57
CA VAL A 79 -22.92 -3.31 -19.36
C VAL A 79 -22.67 -4.37 -18.30
N ARG A 80 -22.19 -3.96 -17.12
CA ARG A 80 -21.91 -4.83 -15.97
C ARG A 80 -22.67 -4.35 -14.74
N GLU A 81 -23.03 -5.27 -13.85
CA GLU A 81 -23.57 -4.94 -12.52
C GLU A 81 -22.48 -4.29 -11.66
N ILE A 82 -22.75 -3.14 -11.06
CA ILE A 82 -21.93 -2.60 -9.97
C ILE A 82 -22.30 -3.38 -8.72
N ARG A 83 -21.58 -4.48 -8.48
CA ARG A 83 -21.63 -5.14 -7.18
C ARG A 83 -20.92 -4.24 -6.18
N LYS A 84 -21.68 -3.61 -5.29
CA LYS A 84 -21.14 -3.30 -3.97
C LYS A 84 -20.85 -4.67 -3.35
N GLU A 85 -19.57 -5.03 -3.23
CA GLU A 85 -19.22 -6.19 -2.41
C GLU A 85 -19.94 -6.03 -1.07
N ALA A 86 -20.64 -7.09 -0.65
CA ALA A 86 -21.41 -7.16 0.58
C ALA A 86 -20.44 -7.07 1.77
N ALA A 87 -19.96 -5.87 2.03
CA ALA A 87 -19.00 -5.56 3.07
C ALA A 87 -19.62 -4.58 4.06
N GLY A 88 -20.94 -4.35 4.11
CA GLY A 88 -21.53 -3.29 4.94
C GLY A 88 -21.00 -3.25 6.38
N GLU A 89 -21.17 -4.33 7.14
CA GLU A 89 -20.67 -4.40 8.53
C GLU A 89 -19.15 -4.58 8.61
N LEU A 90 -18.54 -5.44 7.77
CA LEU A 90 -17.10 -5.69 7.78
C LEU A 90 -16.28 -4.46 7.36
N LEU A 91 -16.77 -3.68 6.40
CA LEU A 91 -16.19 -2.41 5.94
C LEU A 91 -16.38 -1.34 7.00
N GLU A 92 -17.55 -1.25 7.65
CA GLU A 92 -17.77 -0.29 8.72
C GLU A 92 -16.88 -0.58 9.95
N ASP A 93 -16.70 -1.85 10.30
CA ASP A 93 -15.78 -2.29 11.35
C ASP A 93 -14.32 -2.00 10.95
N GLU A 94 -13.97 -2.26 9.69
CA GLU A 94 -12.62 -2.00 9.18
C GLU A 94 -12.31 -0.51 9.11
N LEU A 95 -13.25 0.31 8.65
CA LEU A 95 -13.13 1.77 8.65
C LEU A 95 -13.04 2.31 10.06
N ARG A 96 -13.80 1.76 11.02
CA ARG A 96 -13.68 2.12 12.44
C ARG A 96 -12.32 1.73 13.03
N ARG A 97 -11.81 0.53 12.72
CA ARG A 97 -10.48 0.08 13.13
C ARG A 97 -9.41 1.00 12.54
N ALA A 98 -9.44 1.24 11.24
CA ALA A 98 -8.49 2.12 10.55
C ALA A 98 -8.55 3.55 11.07
N ALA A 99 -9.73 4.09 11.31
CA ALA A 99 -9.90 5.41 11.94
C ALA A 99 -9.34 5.44 13.37
N GLY A 100 -9.47 4.35 14.14
CA GLY A 100 -8.87 4.24 15.48
C GLY A 100 -7.35 4.13 15.49
N LEU A 101 -6.74 3.63 14.41
CA LEU A 101 -5.28 3.64 14.25
C LEU A 101 -4.74 5.06 13.98
N LEU A 102 -5.56 5.89 13.35
CA LEU A 102 -5.22 7.25 12.97
C LEU A 102 -5.59 8.21 14.10
N GLY A 103 -4.66 9.05 14.54
CA GLY A 103 -5.01 10.22 15.37
C GLY A 103 -5.88 11.22 14.59
N GLU A 104 -6.30 12.32 15.21
CA GLU A 104 -7.18 13.33 14.58
C GLU A 104 -6.68 13.82 13.20
N ASP A 105 -5.35 13.85 12.99
CA ASP A 105 -4.73 14.24 11.71
C ASP A 105 -3.98 13.07 11.02
N GLY A 106 -4.21 11.82 11.40
CA GLY A 106 -3.48 10.68 10.85
C GLY A 106 -3.80 10.43 9.37
N ILE A 107 -2.78 10.06 8.59
CA ILE A 107 -2.96 9.59 7.20
C ILE A 107 -2.33 8.21 7.04
N LEU A 108 -2.89 7.40 6.16
CA LEU A 108 -2.30 6.16 5.68
C LEU A 108 -1.89 6.34 4.22
N VAL A 109 -0.71 5.85 3.88
CA VAL A 109 -0.16 5.97 2.52
C VAL A 109 0.04 4.58 1.95
N ARG A 110 -0.43 4.32 0.73
CA ARG A 110 -0.27 3.00 0.11
C ARG A 110 1.21 2.65 -0.02
N HIS A 111 1.58 1.43 0.36
CA HIS A 111 2.97 0.95 0.37
C HIS A 111 3.22 0.00 -0.81
N ASN A 112 4.43 0.01 -1.38
CA ASN A 112 4.78 -0.85 -2.54
C ASN A 112 4.65 -2.35 -2.28
N LEU A 113 4.67 -2.79 -1.02
CA LEU A 113 4.45 -4.19 -0.66
C LEU A 113 3.09 -4.70 -1.17
N ASP A 114 2.12 -3.81 -1.38
CA ASP A 114 0.83 -4.11 -2.01
C ASP A 114 0.96 -4.62 -3.46
N GLU A 115 2.03 -4.23 -4.17
CA GLU A 115 2.32 -4.73 -5.53
C GLU A 115 2.86 -6.17 -5.50
N THR A 116 3.63 -6.50 -4.47
CA THR A 116 4.19 -7.86 -4.29
C THR A 116 3.15 -8.81 -3.69
N LEU A 117 2.35 -8.31 -2.74
CA LEU A 117 1.29 -9.03 -2.05
C LEU A 117 -0.04 -8.39 -2.40
N SER A 118 -0.52 -8.66 -3.61
CA SER A 118 -1.85 -8.21 -4.03
C SER A 118 -2.94 -8.97 -3.27
N ASN A 119 -3.71 -8.26 -2.45
CA ASN A 119 -4.82 -8.79 -1.65
C ASN A 119 -4.41 -9.95 -0.71
N PRO A 120 -3.49 -9.73 0.25
CA PRO A 120 -3.07 -10.79 1.15
C PRO A 120 -4.25 -11.23 2.03
N THR A 121 -4.34 -12.54 2.28
CA THR A 121 -5.27 -13.06 3.29
C THR A 121 -4.82 -12.63 4.69
N PRO A 122 -5.70 -12.65 5.71
CA PRO A 122 -5.29 -12.38 7.09
C PRO A 122 -4.11 -13.22 7.55
N MET A 123 -4.08 -14.52 7.22
CA MET A 123 -2.96 -15.40 7.55
C MET A 123 -1.65 -14.99 6.85
N THR A 124 -1.72 -14.64 5.56
CA THR A 124 -0.55 -14.13 4.83
C THR A 124 -0.04 -12.83 5.46
N TRP A 125 -0.97 -11.96 5.87
CA TRP A 125 -0.65 -10.69 6.50
C TRP A 125 -0.03 -10.86 7.89
N ASP A 126 -0.53 -11.76 8.72
CA ASP A 126 0.04 -12.03 10.05
C ASP A 126 1.52 -12.42 9.95
N ILE A 127 1.87 -13.28 8.99
CA ILE A 127 3.25 -13.70 8.74
C ILE A 127 4.09 -12.53 8.20
N GLN A 128 3.58 -11.83 7.19
CA GLN A 128 4.34 -10.76 6.54
C GLN A 128 4.51 -9.53 7.44
N SER A 129 3.50 -9.17 8.22
CA SER A 129 3.56 -8.03 9.13
C SER A 129 4.60 -8.27 10.24
N GLU A 130 4.77 -9.51 10.71
CA GLU A 130 5.83 -9.88 11.63
C GLU A 130 7.22 -9.65 11.00
N PHE A 131 7.43 -10.09 9.74
CA PHE A 131 8.67 -9.84 9.00
C PHE A 131 9.00 -8.34 8.91
N MET A 132 7.99 -7.56 8.55
CA MET A 132 8.07 -6.12 8.33
C MET A 132 8.11 -5.32 9.64
N SER A 133 7.95 -5.97 10.79
CA SER A 133 8.03 -5.30 12.08
C SER A 133 9.46 -4.84 12.41
N GLY A 134 9.58 -3.95 13.40
CA GLY A 134 10.89 -3.56 13.93
C GLY A 134 11.66 -4.73 14.53
N ARG A 135 11.01 -5.79 15.02
CA ARG A 135 11.66 -7.00 15.56
C ARG A 135 11.92 -8.08 14.51
N GLY A 136 11.21 -8.02 13.38
CA GLY A 136 11.35 -8.97 12.29
C GLY A 136 12.65 -8.84 11.50
N GLY A 137 12.75 -9.63 10.43
CA GLY A 137 13.91 -9.61 9.53
C GLY A 137 14.16 -8.24 8.90
N PHE A 138 13.09 -7.50 8.56
CA PHE A 138 13.20 -6.16 8.00
C PHE A 138 13.77 -5.16 9.00
N GLY A 139 13.27 -5.14 10.23
CA GLY A 139 13.83 -4.29 11.29
C GLY A 139 15.26 -4.66 11.66
N THR A 140 15.62 -5.95 11.61
CA THR A 140 16.99 -6.43 11.79
C THR A 140 17.93 -5.86 10.73
N LEU A 141 17.54 -5.87 9.45
CA LEU A 141 18.28 -5.22 8.37
C LEU A 141 18.54 -3.72 8.65
N TYR A 142 17.51 -3.00 9.11
CA TYR A 142 17.66 -1.58 9.46
C TYR A 142 18.67 -1.35 10.58
N ARG A 143 18.70 -2.20 11.62
CA ARG A 143 19.71 -2.13 12.69
C ARG A 143 21.13 -2.39 12.19
N ILE A 144 21.30 -3.32 11.25
CA ILE A 144 22.60 -3.60 10.63
C ILE A 144 23.08 -2.37 9.85
N LEU A 145 22.19 -1.74 9.08
CA LEU A 145 22.48 -0.47 8.39
C LEU A 145 22.74 0.70 9.36
N GLY A 146 22.43 0.54 10.64
CA GLY A 146 22.76 1.48 11.71
C GLY A 146 21.59 2.35 12.15
N PHE A 147 20.38 2.02 11.75
CA PHE A 147 19.17 2.67 12.21
C PHE A 147 18.68 2.08 13.54
N PHE A 148 17.81 2.81 14.22
CA PHE A 148 17.27 2.40 15.51
C PHE A 148 15.75 2.51 15.47
N PRO A 149 15.05 1.42 15.09
CA PRO A 149 13.60 1.38 15.13
C PRO A 149 13.08 1.75 16.53
N SER A 150 12.00 2.53 16.57
CA SER A 150 11.34 2.91 17.82
C SER A 150 10.67 1.70 18.49
N ALA A 151 10.45 1.78 19.81
CA ALA A 151 9.72 0.74 20.54
C ALA A 151 8.30 0.51 20.00
N ARG A 152 7.67 1.55 19.44
CA ARG A 152 6.37 1.43 18.78
C ARG A 152 6.47 0.56 17.53
N VAL A 153 7.45 0.81 16.67
CA VAL A 153 7.68 0.02 15.44
C VAL A 153 8.08 -1.42 15.77
N ASP A 154 8.80 -1.63 16.87
CA ASP A 154 9.15 -2.98 17.35
C ASP A 154 7.94 -3.82 17.78
N ASN A 155 6.87 -3.19 18.27
CA ASN A 155 5.68 -3.89 18.75
C ASN A 155 4.53 -3.89 17.73
N GLU A 156 4.34 -2.78 17.02
CA GLU A 156 3.19 -2.52 16.15
C GLU A 156 3.56 -2.54 14.65
N GLY A 157 4.83 -2.68 14.30
CA GLY A 157 5.29 -2.51 12.91
C GLY A 157 5.09 -1.09 12.40
N PHE A 158 5.12 -0.92 11.07
CA PHE A 158 4.87 0.37 10.42
C PHE A 158 3.85 0.29 9.27
N LEU A 159 3.34 -0.91 9.01
CA LEU A 159 2.38 -1.20 7.95
C LEU A 159 1.06 -1.70 8.54
N GLU A 160 -0.01 -1.50 7.80
CA GLU A 160 -1.38 -1.90 8.11
C GLU A 160 -2.03 -2.52 6.88
N LEU A 161 -2.73 -3.63 7.06
CA LEU A 161 -3.67 -4.12 6.07
C LEU A 161 -4.99 -3.36 6.28
N VAL A 162 -5.45 -2.61 5.29
CA VAL A 162 -6.76 -1.94 5.32
C VAL A 162 -7.57 -2.36 4.10
N GLY A 163 -8.67 -3.07 4.31
CA GLY A 163 -9.56 -3.49 3.21
C GLY A 163 -8.84 -4.31 2.13
N GLY A 164 -7.94 -5.21 2.53
CA GLY A 164 -7.15 -6.04 1.61
C GLY A 164 -5.97 -5.33 0.93
N ARG A 165 -5.69 -4.07 1.29
CA ARG A 165 -4.57 -3.29 0.74
C ARG A 165 -3.56 -2.93 1.81
N ILE A 166 -2.28 -2.86 1.44
CA ILE A 166 -1.21 -2.58 2.40
C ILE A 166 -0.89 -1.08 2.41
N PHE A 167 -0.99 -0.47 3.59
CA PHE A 167 -0.69 0.92 3.84
C PHE A 167 0.44 1.07 4.87
N ALA A 168 1.20 2.14 4.76
CA ALA A 168 2.16 2.58 5.75
C ALA A 168 1.58 3.75 6.55
N ASP A 169 1.85 3.74 7.85
CA ASP A 169 1.65 4.88 8.73
C ASP A 169 2.93 5.74 8.70
N PRO A 170 2.87 7.00 8.23
CA PRO A 170 4.08 7.83 8.11
C PRO A 170 4.79 8.11 9.43
N GLU A 171 4.08 8.17 10.56
CA GLU A 171 4.73 8.38 11.85
C GLU A 171 5.49 7.14 12.30
N ARG A 172 4.89 5.94 12.13
CA ARG A 172 5.58 4.68 12.42
C ARG A 172 6.71 4.43 11.42
N CYS A 173 6.51 4.74 10.14
CA CYS A 173 7.55 4.63 9.10
C CYS A 173 8.77 5.52 9.45
N ALA A 174 8.55 6.75 9.90
CA ALA A 174 9.64 7.62 10.35
C ALA A 174 10.37 7.04 11.57
N GLY A 175 9.61 6.41 12.47
CA GLY A 175 10.11 5.68 13.63
C GLY A 175 10.95 4.44 13.30
N LEU A 176 10.97 3.96 12.05
CA LEU A 176 11.85 2.87 11.61
C LEU A 176 13.32 3.33 11.52
N PHE A 177 13.53 4.58 11.10
CA PHE A 177 14.86 5.14 10.92
C PHE A 177 15.43 5.67 12.24
N TYR A 178 14.62 6.41 13.02
CA TYR A 178 15.06 7.11 14.21
C TYR A 178 14.04 7.05 15.36
N SER A 179 14.45 6.48 16.49
CA SER A 179 13.59 6.17 17.64
C SER A 179 12.98 7.37 18.38
N ARG A 180 13.46 8.61 18.14
CA ARG A 180 13.13 9.79 18.96
C ARG A 180 12.00 10.68 18.40
N GLY A 181 11.40 10.33 17.26
CA GLY A 181 10.25 11.07 16.72
C GLY A 181 10.56 12.51 16.26
N ILE A 182 11.83 12.85 16.08
CA ILE A 182 12.26 14.19 15.59
C ILE A 182 12.07 14.30 14.09
N LEU A 183 12.18 13.20 13.35
CA LEU A 183 11.95 13.19 11.91
C LEU A 183 10.54 12.73 11.60
N SER A 184 9.98 13.29 10.53
CA SER A 184 8.63 13.04 10.04
C SER A 184 8.61 13.14 8.53
N TYR A 185 7.52 12.64 7.94
CA TYR A 185 7.16 12.98 6.58
C TYR A 185 6.34 14.26 6.53
N ASP A 186 6.43 14.98 5.41
CA ASP A 186 5.52 16.08 5.09
C ASP A 186 4.25 15.49 4.46
N LYS A 187 3.10 15.74 5.09
CA LYS A 187 1.80 15.24 4.60
C LYS A 187 1.45 15.78 3.23
N ARG A 188 1.78 17.05 2.94
CA ARG A 188 1.52 17.65 1.62
C ARG A 188 2.38 17.02 0.53
N GLU A 189 3.61 16.64 0.88
CA GLU A 189 4.46 15.89 -0.04
C GLU A 189 3.89 14.49 -0.29
N LEU A 190 3.43 13.80 0.75
CA LEU A 190 2.83 12.47 0.62
C LEU A 190 1.52 12.49 -0.18
N GLU A 191 0.70 13.52 -0.05
CA GLU A 191 -0.51 13.72 -0.85
C GLU A 191 -0.18 13.91 -2.34
N ALA A 192 0.87 14.68 -2.65
CA ALA A 192 1.29 14.91 -4.04
C ALA A 192 2.11 13.75 -4.63
N ARG A 193 2.87 13.03 -3.79
CA ARG A 193 3.80 11.98 -4.17
C ARG A 193 3.84 10.87 -3.10
N PRO A 194 2.87 9.93 -3.12
CA PRO A 194 2.79 8.84 -2.15
C PRO A 194 4.08 8.00 -2.04
N ALA A 195 4.80 7.81 -3.16
CA ALA A 195 6.07 7.08 -3.21
C ALA A 195 7.18 7.67 -2.31
N ALA A 196 7.05 8.93 -1.87
CA ALA A 196 7.99 9.54 -0.92
C ALA A 196 8.05 8.79 0.42
N ILE A 197 7.04 7.97 0.75
CA ILE A 197 6.99 7.17 1.98
C ILE A 197 8.13 6.13 2.07
N GLU A 198 8.66 5.69 0.93
CA GLU A 198 9.75 4.69 0.86
C GLU A 198 11.13 5.32 1.06
N GLU A 199 11.21 6.65 0.97
CA GLU A 199 12.43 7.40 1.23
C GLU A 199 12.58 7.67 2.72
N ALA A 200 13.81 7.95 3.17
CA ALA A 200 14.04 8.38 4.53
C ALA A 200 13.36 9.75 4.81
N PRO A 201 12.72 9.93 5.98
CA PRO A 201 12.04 11.18 6.32
C PRO A 201 13.02 12.35 6.42
N ARG A 202 12.60 13.52 5.92
CA ARG A 202 13.45 14.73 5.85
C ARG A 202 12.94 15.89 6.70
N LEU A 203 11.66 15.86 7.12
CA LEU A 203 11.06 16.96 7.87
C LEU A 203 11.41 16.86 9.35
N TRP A 204 11.92 17.95 9.92
CA TRP A 204 12.32 18.02 11.33
C TRP A 204 11.20 18.61 12.19
N LYS A 205 10.66 17.82 13.13
CA LYS A 205 9.79 18.25 14.24
C LYS A 205 10.63 18.93 15.33
N THR A 206 11.13 20.13 15.06
CA THR A 206 12.01 20.88 16.00
C THR A 206 11.26 21.61 17.12
N ARG A 207 9.94 21.76 17.01
CA ARG A 207 9.14 22.63 17.89
C ARG A 207 9.14 22.23 19.36
N ASN A 208 9.32 20.93 19.65
CA ASN A 208 9.30 20.38 21.01
C ASN A 208 10.58 19.62 21.39
N ALA A 209 11.60 19.60 20.53
CA ALA A 209 12.82 18.85 20.75
C ALA A 209 13.85 19.68 21.52
N SER A 210 14.44 19.11 22.58
CA SER A 210 15.51 19.79 23.31
C SER A 210 16.82 19.80 22.51
N PRO A 211 17.71 20.81 22.69
CA PRO A 211 18.98 20.87 21.98
C PRO A 211 19.87 19.60 22.08
N PRO A 212 19.95 18.89 23.23
CA PRO A 212 20.66 17.62 23.31
C PRO A 212 20.06 16.50 22.45
N GLU A 213 18.74 16.49 22.28
CA GLU A 213 18.04 15.49 21.46
C GLU A 213 18.27 15.73 19.98
N LEU A 214 18.29 17.00 19.56
CA LEU A 214 18.66 17.39 18.19
C LEU A 214 20.10 16.99 17.89
N LEU A 215 21.04 17.28 18.79
CA LEU A 215 22.45 16.94 18.62
C LEU A 215 22.66 15.41 18.53
N ARG A 216 22.01 14.64 19.41
CA ARG A 216 22.10 13.16 19.36
C ARG A 216 21.52 12.61 18.07
N THR A 217 20.38 13.13 17.61
CA THR A 217 19.78 12.70 16.34
C THR A 217 20.68 13.02 15.15
N LEU A 218 21.32 14.18 15.12
CA LEU A 218 22.34 14.50 14.11
C LEU A 218 23.53 13.54 14.16
N VAL A 219 24.01 13.18 15.36
CA VAL A 219 25.09 12.19 15.52
C VAL A 219 24.65 10.80 15.03
N GLU A 220 23.42 10.38 15.34
CA GLU A 220 22.82 9.14 14.86
C GLU A 220 22.75 9.16 13.33
N MET A 221 22.19 10.20 12.71
CA MET A 221 22.12 10.34 11.25
C MET A 221 23.49 10.24 10.57
N VAL A 222 24.51 10.91 11.10
CA VAL A 222 25.88 10.87 10.55
C VAL A 222 26.47 9.46 10.66
N ARG A 223 26.26 8.79 11.81
CA ARG A 223 26.73 7.42 12.04
C ARG A 223 25.99 6.42 11.15
N SER A 224 24.67 6.50 11.07
CA SER A 224 23.82 5.63 10.25
C SER A 224 24.12 5.83 8.77
N SER A 225 24.28 7.07 8.28
CA SER A 225 24.67 7.33 6.89
C SER A 225 26.04 6.73 6.55
N SER A 226 27.04 6.95 7.43
CA SER A 226 28.36 6.35 7.26
C SER A 226 28.36 4.82 7.30
N LYS A 227 27.53 4.23 8.17
CA LYS A 227 27.40 2.77 8.34
C LYS A 227 26.57 2.16 7.21
N ALA A 228 25.50 2.80 6.75
CA ALA A 228 24.69 2.35 5.62
C ALA A 228 25.51 2.38 4.32
N GLN A 229 26.33 3.42 4.10
CA GLN A 229 27.16 3.51 2.91
C GLN A 229 28.26 2.43 2.86
N ARG A 230 28.87 2.07 3.99
CA ARG A 230 29.83 0.95 4.07
C ARG A 230 29.15 -0.41 4.14
N GLY A 231 28.01 -0.46 4.82
CA GLY A 231 27.26 -1.65 5.16
C GLY A 231 26.50 -2.22 3.97
N ARG A 232 25.94 -1.39 3.08
CA ARG A 232 25.11 -1.89 1.96
C ARG A 232 25.85 -2.90 1.07
N GLN A 233 27.11 -2.63 0.74
CA GLN A 233 27.92 -3.56 -0.06
C GLN A 233 28.32 -4.79 0.76
N GLN A 234 28.81 -4.59 1.98
CA GLN A 234 29.27 -5.68 2.85
C GLN A 234 28.14 -6.61 3.29
N VAL A 235 26.93 -6.10 3.49
CA VAL A 235 25.75 -6.87 3.91
C VAL A 235 25.32 -7.81 2.79
N LEU A 236 25.29 -7.33 1.55
CA LEU A 236 24.97 -8.19 0.40
C LEU A 236 26.03 -9.26 0.21
N ASP A 237 27.31 -8.89 0.24
CA ASP A 237 28.42 -9.83 0.07
C ASP A 237 28.45 -10.88 1.19
N LYS A 238 28.21 -10.47 2.45
CA LYS A 238 28.09 -11.39 3.60
C LYS A 238 26.87 -12.30 3.50
N PHE A 239 25.73 -11.77 3.05
CA PHE A 239 24.53 -12.58 2.89
C PHE A 239 24.76 -13.65 1.81
N ILE A 240 25.27 -13.26 0.64
CA ILE A 240 25.53 -14.19 -0.47
C ILE A 240 26.58 -15.24 -0.09
N ALA A 241 27.67 -14.83 0.56
CA ALA A 241 28.77 -15.75 0.89
C ALA A 241 28.53 -16.57 2.18
N GLY A 242 27.70 -16.08 3.09
CA GLY A 242 27.49 -16.66 4.42
C GLY A 242 26.13 -17.32 4.59
N GLU A 243 25.06 -16.53 4.56
CA GLU A 243 23.71 -16.99 4.93
C GLU A 243 22.99 -17.72 3.78
N LEU A 244 23.21 -17.29 2.53
CA LEU A 244 22.49 -17.81 1.35
C LEU A 244 22.68 -19.33 1.14
N PRO A 245 23.90 -19.93 1.24
CA PRO A 245 24.05 -21.37 1.11
C PRO A 245 23.31 -22.15 2.22
N GLY A 246 23.28 -21.60 3.44
CA GLY A 246 22.53 -22.16 4.56
C GLY A 246 21.04 -22.12 4.30
N TYR A 247 20.55 -21.00 3.76
CA TYR A 247 19.16 -20.82 3.34
C TYR A 247 18.76 -21.79 2.22
N GLU A 248 19.56 -21.91 1.16
CA GLU A 248 19.29 -22.82 0.04
C GLU A 248 19.29 -24.29 0.47
N SER A 249 20.21 -24.68 1.35
CA SER A 249 20.26 -26.02 1.94
C SER A 249 19.01 -26.31 2.78
N TRP A 250 18.63 -25.37 3.64
CA TRP A 250 17.41 -25.48 4.43
C TRP A 250 16.16 -25.55 3.56
N LEU A 251 16.01 -24.67 2.56
CA LEU A 251 14.90 -24.69 1.61
C LEU A 251 14.80 -26.02 0.86
N SER A 252 15.95 -26.58 0.46
CA SER A 252 15.99 -27.86 -0.25
C SER A 252 15.49 -29.00 0.65
N HIS A 253 15.85 -28.98 1.93
CA HIS A 253 15.33 -29.92 2.92
C HIS A 253 13.82 -29.73 3.13
N GLU A 254 13.35 -28.50 3.36
CA GLU A 254 11.94 -28.21 3.61
C GLU A 254 11.03 -28.58 2.43
N ARG A 255 11.51 -28.40 1.20
CA ARG A 255 10.78 -28.83 -0.01
C ARG A 255 10.66 -30.34 -0.15
N SER A 256 11.52 -31.10 0.53
CA SER A 256 11.44 -32.57 0.55
C SER A 256 10.48 -33.12 1.60
N VAL A 257 9.99 -32.27 2.51
CA VAL A 257 9.01 -32.65 3.54
C VAL A 257 7.65 -32.85 2.90
N ASP A 258 7.12 -34.06 3.04
CA ASP A 258 5.80 -34.45 2.53
C ASP A 258 4.72 -34.06 3.55
N LEU A 259 4.10 -32.89 3.32
CA LEU A 259 3.09 -32.32 4.22
C LEU A 259 1.81 -33.16 4.28
N GLU A 260 1.52 -33.99 3.27
CA GLU A 260 0.29 -34.80 3.23
C GLU A 260 0.30 -35.92 4.27
N LYS A 261 1.49 -36.28 4.78
CA LYS A 261 1.68 -37.34 5.78
C LYS A 261 1.62 -36.84 7.22
N LEU A 262 1.57 -35.53 7.42
CA LEU A 262 1.64 -34.91 8.74
C LEU A 262 0.25 -34.73 9.35
N GLY A 263 0.17 -34.92 10.66
CA GLY A 263 -0.99 -34.53 11.46
C GLY A 263 -1.11 -33.01 11.59
N VAL A 264 -2.26 -32.52 12.08
CA VAL A 264 -2.53 -31.08 12.22
C VAL A 264 -1.52 -30.37 13.15
N GLU A 265 -1.16 -31.01 14.27
CA GLU A 265 -0.16 -30.45 15.20
C GLU A 265 1.23 -30.37 14.56
N GLU A 266 1.64 -31.42 13.84
CA GLU A 266 2.93 -31.44 13.13
C GLU A 266 2.98 -30.40 12.01
N LEU A 267 1.86 -30.19 11.30
CA LEU A 267 1.74 -29.14 10.28
C LEU A 267 1.88 -27.74 10.89
N TYR A 268 1.31 -27.53 12.08
CA TYR A 268 1.44 -26.28 12.81
C TYR A 268 2.89 -26.02 13.22
N ASP A 269 3.57 -27.02 13.79
CA ASP A 269 5.00 -26.93 14.17
C ASP A 269 5.89 -26.63 12.96
N VAL A 270 5.62 -27.28 11.82
CA VAL A 270 6.33 -27.00 10.56
C VAL A 270 6.08 -25.57 10.08
N LEU A 271 4.84 -25.07 10.19
CA LEU A 271 4.52 -23.69 9.83
C LEU A 271 5.26 -22.69 10.72
N GLU A 272 5.21 -22.86 12.05
CA GLU A 272 5.91 -21.97 12.98
C GLU A 272 7.42 -21.97 12.74
N GLU A 273 8.03 -23.14 12.53
CA GLU A 273 9.46 -23.24 12.25
C GLU A 273 9.83 -22.57 10.92
N ARG A 274 8.98 -22.71 9.89
CA ARG A 274 9.18 -22.04 8.60
C ARG A 274 9.05 -20.54 8.69
N ILE A 275 8.10 -20.02 9.47
CA ILE A 275 7.98 -18.58 9.73
C ILE A 275 9.24 -18.11 10.47
N ARG A 276 9.54 -18.71 11.62
CA ARG A 276 10.68 -18.33 12.46
C ARG A 276 11.99 -18.33 11.68
N ARG A 277 12.26 -19.38 10.92
CA ARG A 277 13.54 -19.58 10.24
C ARG A 277 13.58 -18.92 8.86
N GLY A 278 12.56 -19.10 8.03
CA GLY A 278 12.51 -18.57 6.67
C GLY A 278 12.30 -17.06 6.62
N VAL A 279 11.52 -16.50 7.54
CA VAL A 279 11.16 -15.08 7.56
C VAL A 279 12.09 -14.29 8.49
N GLY A 280 12.45 -14.84 9.65
CA GLY A 280 13.33 -14.16 10.63
C GLY A 280 14.79 -14.63 10.64
N GLY A 281 15.04 -15.92 10.40
CA GLY A 281 16.30 -16.58 10.75
C GLY A 281 17.48 -16.35 9.81
N PHE A 282 17.23 -16.03 8.53
CA PHE A 282 18.29 -15.78 7.53
C PHE A 282 18.51 -14.29 7.25
N ALA A 283 18.02 -13.39 8.12
CA ALA A 283 18.43 -12.00 8.05
C ALA A 283 19.96 -11.93 8.18
N PRO A 284 20.65 -11.07 7.39
CA PRO A 284 22.10 -10.91 7.52
C PRO A 284 22.45 -10.64 8.99
N GLN A 285 23.58 -11.14 9.50
CA GLN A 285 24.08 -10.83 10.85
C GLN A 285 25.25 -9.81 10.83
#